data_AF-A0A316EMA3-F1
#
_entry.id   AF-A0A316EMA3-F1
#
_cell.length_a   1.000
_cell.length_b   1.000
_cell.length_c   1.000
_cell.angle_alpha   90.00
_cell.angle_beta   90.00
_cell.angle_gamma   90.00
#
_symmetry.space_group_name_H-M   'P 1'
#
loop_
_entity.id
_entity.type
_entity.pdbx_description
1 polymer ?
#
loop_
_entity_poly.entity_id
_entity_poly.type
_entity_poly.pdbx_seq_one_letter_code
_entity_poly.pdbx_strand_id
1 'polypeptide(L)'
;MTMTDCGTFNLSQGEELPESATRCLVEAVKTGYPAHLKATRLTTEGDPTPVTYAGGVDGRVEVVTDSRQDGFGTPGITRQICTGPVALPELDFDQCSEPTPFE
;
A
#
# COMPACT_ATOMS: atom_id res chain seq x y z
N MET A 1 8.81 -12.09 -17.06
CA MET A 1 8.00 -12.16 -15.82
C MET A 1 7.18 -10.88 -15.79
N THR A 2 5.86 -10.98 -15.80
CA THR A 2 4.96 -9.81 -15.83
C THR A 2 4.49 -9.50 -14.41
N MET A 3 4.54 -8.23 -14.03
CA MET A 3 3.99 -7.75 -12.76
C MET A 3 2.46 -7.67 -12.85
N THR A 4 1.78 -8.19 -11.85
CA THR A 4 0.31 -8.13 -11.75
C THR A 4 -0.11 -6.74 -11.31
N ASP A 5 -1.00 -6.11 -12.08
CA ASP A 5 -1.60 -4.82 -11.72
C ASP A 5 -2.91 -5.03 -10.95
N CYS A 6 -2.91 -4.78 -9.64
CA CYS A 6 -4.11 -4.87 -8.80
C CYS A 6 -4.91 -3.57 -8.71
N GLY A 7 -4.51 -2.53 -9.45
CA GLY A 7 -5.27 -1.31 -9.64
C GLY A 7 -4.67 -0.06 -8.99
N THR A 8 -5.32 1.07 -9.29
CA THR A 8 -5.03 2.39 -8.73
C THR A 8 -6.33 3.05 -8.31
N PHE A 9 -6.41 3.50 -7.06
CA PHE A 9 -7.63 4.02 -6.45
C PHE A 9 -7.38 5.38 -5.82
N ASN A 10 -8.33 6.31 -5.96
CA ASN A 10 -8.37 7.54 -5.20
C ASN A 10 -9.57 7.43 -4.27
N LEU A 11 -9.29 7.35 -2.96
CA LEU A 11 -10.26 7.06 -1.93
C LEU A 11 -10.65 8.36 -1.23
N SER A 12 -11.95 8.57 -1.08
CA SER A 12 -12.50 9.63 -0.22
C SER A 12 -12.26 9.29 1.25
N GLN A 13 -12.49 10.26 2.16
CA GLN A 13 -12.40 9.97 3.60
C GLN A 13 -13.39 8.86 4.00
N GLY A 14 -12.88 7.84 4.69
CA GLY A 14 -13.66 6.67 5.10
C GLY A 14 -13.98 5.68 3.98
N GLU A 15 -13.48 5.90 2.76
CA GLU A 15 -13.60 4.94 1.67
C GLU A 15 -12.50 3.87 1.78
N GLU A 16 -12.90 2.63 1.57
CA GLU A 16 -12.04 1.46 1.65
C GLU A 16 -11.61 1.00 0.24
N LEU A 17 -10.54 0.21 0.18
CA LEU A 17 -10.14 -0.41 -1.07
C LEU A 17 -11.17 -1.47 -1.50
N PRO A 18 -11.41 -1.65 -2.80
CA PRO A 18 -12.21 -2.78 -3.26
C PRO A 18 -11.59 -4.11 -2.82
N GLU A 19 -12.40 -5.02 -2.28
CA GLU A 19 -11.95 -6.36 -1.84
C GLU A 19 -11.21 -7.12 -2.96
N SER A 20 -11.62 -6.92 -4.21
CA SER A 20 -10.95 -7.52 -5.37
C SER A 20 -9.50 -7.03 -5.54
N ALA A 21 -9.22 -5.77 -5.22
CA ALA A 21 -7.88 -5.19 -5.31
C ALA A 21 -6.97 -5.72 -4.20
N THR A 22 -7.45 -5.76 -2.96
CA THR A 22 -6.68 -6.29 -1.82
C THR A 22 -6.43 -7.79 -1.99
N ARG A 23 -7.42 -8.56 -2.44
CA ARG A 23 -7.27 -9.99 -2.75
C ARG A 23 -6.29 -10.24 -3.89
N CYS A 24 -6.33 -9.45 -4.95
CA CYS A 24 -5.37 -9.56 -6.05
C CYS A 24 -3.91 -9.49 -5.54
N LEU A 25 -3.60 -8.49 -4.70
CA LEU A 25 -2.25 -8.32 -4.18
C LEU A 25 -1.87 -9.50 -3.27
N VAL A 26 -2.76 -9.87 -2.34
CA VAL A 26 -2.54 -10.98 -1.39
C VAL A 26 -2.33 -12.31 -2.11
N GLU A 27 -3.16 -12.63 -3.09
CA GLU A 27 -3.07 -13.87 -3.87
C GLU A 27 -1.78 -13.91 -4.69
N ALA A 28 -1.41 -12.80 -5.35
CA ALA A 28 -0.16 -12.72 -6.10
C ALA A 28 1.08 -12.92 -5.22
N VAL A 29 1.15 -12.22 -4.08
CA VAL A 29 2.27 -12.33 -3.13
C VAL A 29 2.36 -13.75 -2.56
N LYS A 30 1.23 -14.36 -2.17
CA LYS A 30 1.19 -15.74 -1.66
C LYS A 30 1.61 -16.79 -2.69
N THR A 31 1.38 -16.51 -3.97
CA THR A 31 1.74 -17.42 -5.07
C THR A 31 3.10 -17.11 -5.70
N GLY A 32 3.85 -16.15 -5.13
CA GLY A 32 5.19 -15.81 -5.59
C GLY A 32 5.23 -15.03 -6.90
N TYR A 33 4.15 -14.30 -7.22
CA TYR A 33 4.10 -13.40 -8.37
C TYR A 33 4.28 -11.95 -7.92
N PRO A 34 5.09 -11.15 -8.64
CA PRO A 34 5.20 -9.74 -8.37
C PRO A 34 3.87 -9.04 -8.66
N ALA A 35 3.47 -8.11 -7.80
CA ALA A 35 2.22 -7.37 -7.95
C ALA A 35 2.35 -5.93 -7.46
N HIS A 36 1.52 -5.02 -7.98
CA HIS A 36 1.40 -3.67 -7.44
C HIS A 36 -0.06 -3.32 -7.11
N LEU A 37 -0.24 -2.39 -6.18
CA LEU A 37 -1.51 -1.75 -5.86
C LEU A 37 -1.21 -0.31 -5.44
N LYS A 38 -1.99 0.65 -5.92
CA LYS A 38 -1.86 2.06 -5.53
C LYS A 38 -3.16 2.58 -4.95
N ALA A 39 -3.05 3.32 -3.85
CA ALA A 39 -4.17 3.95 -3.19
C ALA A 39 -3.78 5.38 -2.79
N THR A 40 -4.58 6.37 -3.15
CA THR A 40 -4.47 7.71 -2.57
C THR A 40 -5.55 7.85 -1.51
N ARG A 41 -5.16 8.14 -0.28
CA ARG A 41 -6.08 8.43 0.83
C ARG A 41 -6.04 9.91 1.16
N LEU A 42 -7.12 10.44 1.70
CA LEU A 42 -7.13 11.80 2.21
C LEU A 42 -6.89 11.80 3.73
N THR A 43 -6.10 12.75 4.23
CA THR A 43 -6.07 13.08 5.66
C THR A 43 -7.43 13.61 6.12
N THR A 44 -7.59 13.82 7.43
CA THR A 44 -8.80 14.43 7.99
C THR A 44 -9.06 15.83 7.42
N GLU A 45 -8.01 16.56 7.06
CA GLU A 45 -8.05 17.90 6.48
C GLU A 45 -8.25 17.90 4.96
N GLY A 46 -8.13 16.72 4.32
CA GLY A 46 -8.32 16.54 2.88
C GLY A 46 -7.03 16.49 2.08
N ASP A 47 -5.86 16.43 2.72
CA ASP A 47 -4.59 16.35 2.03
C ASP A 47 -4.35 14.94 1.47
N PRO A 48 -3.89 14.79 0.22
CA PRO A 48 -3.67 13.48 -0.38
C PRO A 48 -2.38 12.83 0.12
N THR A 49 -2.50 11.57 0.53
CA THR A 49 -1.40 10.68 0.93
C THR A 49 -1.40 9.44 0.04
N PRO A 50 -0.67 9.46 -1.09
CA PRO A 50 -0.47 8.28 -1.92
C PRO A 50 0.27 7.18 -1.18
N VAL A 51 -0.19 5.95 -1.33
CA VAL A 51 0.42 4.73 -0.83
C VAL A 51 0.57 3.75 -1.99
N THR A 52 1.78 3.22 -2.16
CA THR A 52 2.10 2.17 -3.13
C THR A 52 2.45 0.90 -2.38
N TYR A 53 1.80 -0.20 -2.76
CA TYR A 53 2.11 -1.55 -2.29
C TYR A 53 2.73 -2.34 -3.44
N ALA A 54 3.99 -2.76 -3.27
CA ALA A 54 4.72 -3.57 -4.24
C ALA A 54 5.03 -4.95 -3.63
N GLY A 55 4.30 -5.96 -4.09
CA GLY A 55 4.49 -7.36 -3.71
C GLY A 55 5.66 -7.99 -4.44
N GLY A 56 6.57 -8.61 -3.69
CA GLY A 56 7.71 -9.36 -4.19
C GLY A 56 7.46 -10.87 -4.25
N VAL A 57 8.29 -11.56 -5.04
CA VAL A 57 8.26 -13.03 -5.17
C VAL A 57 8.70 -13.76 -3.89
N ASP A 58 9.28 -13.03 -2.94
CA ASP A 58 9.73 -13.49 -1.63
C ASP A 58 8.63 -13.43 -0.56
N GLY A 59 7.38 -13.11 -0.95
CA GLY A 59 6.25 -13.00 -0.04
C GLY A 59 6.22 -11.70 0.77
N ARG A 60 7.13 -10.77 0.49
CA ARG A 60 7.19 -9.45 1.14
C ARG A 60 6.43 -8.42 0.33
N VAL A 61 5.93 -7.40 1.00
CA VAL A 61 5.32 -6.23 0.38
C VAL A 61 6.09 -5.00 0.81
N GLU A 62 6.63 -4.28 -0.15
CA GLU A 62 7.16 -2.94 0.06
C GLU A 62 5.99 -1.95 0.07
N VAL A 63 5.86 -1.21 1.16
CA VAL A 63 4.84 -0.17 1.33
C VAL A 63 5.55 1.18 1.30
N VAL A 64 5.23 1.99 0.30
CA VAL A 64 5.76 3.35 0.16
C VAL A 64 4.63 4.34 0.37
N THR A 65 4.75 5.18 1.39
CA THR A 65 3.78 6.22 1.73
C THR A 65 4.39 7.58 1.44
N ASP A 66 3.68 8.41 0.67
CA ASP A 66 4.07 9.77 0.34
C ASP A 66 3.18 10.76 1.09
N SER A 67 3.69 11.32 2.18
CA SER A 67 3.02 12.34 2.99
C SER A 67 3.48 13.76 2.65
N ARG A 68 4.16 14.00 1.51
CA ARG A 68 4.70 15.33 1.18
C ARG A 68 3.63 16.42 1.02
N GLN A 69 2.39 16.01 0.78
CA GLN A 69 1.24 16.91 0.66
C GLN A 69 0.43 17.05 1.95
N ASP A 70 0.75 16.28 3.00
CA ASP A 70 0.14 16.41 4.33
C ASP A 70 0.68 17.67 5.01
N GLY A 71 -0.16 18.71 5.11
CA GLY A 71 0.21 20.01 5.65
C GLY A 71 0.35 20.04 7.17
N PHE A 72 -0.15 19.01 7.87
CA PHE A 72 -0.21 18.95 9.33
C PHE A 72 0.67 17.84 9.92
N GLY A 73 0.95 16.79 9.15
CA GLY A 73 1.86 15.72 9.51
C GLY A 73 3.33 16.03 9.26
N THR A 74 4.17 15.00 9.37
CA THR A 74 5.59 15.11 8.98
C THR A 74 5.69 14.84 7.48
N PRO A 75 6.08 15.83 6.66
CA PRO A 75 6.20 15.62 5.23
C PRO A 75 7.39 14.70 4.92
N GLY A 76 7.19 13.76 4.02
CA GLY A 76 8.24 12.87 3.56
C GLY A 76 7.72 11.74 2.73
N ILE A 77 8.64 10.93 2.22
CA ILE A 77 8.32 9.63 1.66
C ILE A 77 8.93 8.61 2.61
N THR A 78 8.12 7.66 3.07
CA THR A 78 8.58 6.59 3.95
C THR A 78 8.36 5.24 3.30
N ARG A 79 9.28 4.32 3.56
CA ARG A 79 9.23 2.93 3.13
C ARG A 79 9.17 2.00 4.33
N GLN A 80 8.31 1.00 4.23
CA GLN A 80 8.24 -0.16 5.12
C GLN A 80 8.33 -1.45 4.31
N ILE A 81 8.89 -2.49 4.92
CA ILE A 81 8.83 -3.85 4.41
C ILE A 81 7.89 -4.65 5.30
N CYS A 82 6.80 -5.14 4.72
CA CYS A 82 5.74 -5.87 5.41
C CYS A 82 5.65 -7.32 4.94
N THR A 83 5.16 -8.19 5.81
CA THR A 83 4.96 -9.64 5.57
C THR A 83 3.61 -10.09 6.08
N GLY A 84 3.12 -11.20 5.52
CA GLY A 84 1.81 -11.75 5.88
C GLY A 84 0.66 -10.84 5.47
N PRO A 85 0.53 -10.46 4.18
CA PRO A 85 -0.56 -9.60 3.75
C PRO A 85 -1.91 -10.33 3.88
N VAL A 86 -2.90 -9.63 4.43
CA VAL A 86 -4.27 -10.11 4.62
C VAL A 86 -5.24 -9.15 3.91
N ALA A 87 -6.17 -9.73 3.16
CA ALA A 87 -7.26 -8.98 2.56
C ALA A 87 -8.38 -8.83 3.59
N LEU A 88 -8.44 -7.68 4.25
CA LEU A 88 -9.61 -7.20 5.00
C LEU A 88 -10.29 -6.12 4.11
N PRO A 89 -11.32 -5.39 4.60
CA PRO A 89 -11.80 -4.22 3.88
C PRO A 89 -10.68 -3.20 3.59
N GLU A 90 -9.62 -3.23 4.40
CA GLU A 90 -8.32 -2.62 4.10
C GLU A 90 -7.21 -3.68 3.99
N LEU A 91 -6.11 -3.34 3.32
CA LEU A 91 -4.94 -4.22 3.28
C LEU A 91 -4.19 -4.12 4.61
N ASP A 92 -4.03 -5.26 5.29
CA ASP A 92 -3.33 -5.37 6.57
C ASP A 92 -2.14 -6.35 6.47
N PHE A 93 -1.24 -6.31 7.45
CA PHE A 93 -0.02 -7.11 7.49
C PHE A 93 0.27 -7.66 8.89
N ASP A 94 0.70 -8.92 8.97
CA ASP A 94 1.12 -9.53 10.25
C ASP A 94 2.28 -8.76 10.91
N GLN A 95 3.24 -8.31 10.09
CA GLN A 95 4.42 -7.57 10.56
C GLN A 95 4.87 -6.57 9.50
N CYS A 96 5.33 -5.41 9.97
CA CYS A 96 6.02 -4.40 9.17
C CYS A 96 7.28 -3.91 9.88
N SER A 97 8.30 -3.56 9.11
CA SER A 97 9.46 -2.83 9.64
C SER A 97 9.06 -1.44 10.14
N GLU A 98 9.95 -0.80 10.91
CA GLU A 98 9.84 0.63 11.15
C GLU A 98 9.88 1.41 9.82
N PRO A 99 9.12 2.52 9.70
CA PRO A 99 9.21 3.40 8.56
C PRO A 99 10.61 4.01 8.44
N THR A 100 11.18 3.93 7.25
CA THR A 100 12.47 4.55 6.93
C THR A 100 12.30 5.60 5.84
N PRO A 101 13.05 6.70 5.86
CA PRO A 101 13.02 7.68 4.76
C PRO A 101 13.30 7.00 3.41
N PHE A 102 12.57 7.43 2.38
CA PHE A 102 12.69 6.95 1.01
C PHE A 102 12.93 8.14 0.08
N GLU A 103 13.81 7.96 -0.90
CA GLU A 103 14.22 9.01 -1.86
C GLU A 103 13.33 9.07 -3.10
#